data_AF-A0A2R6EMA5-F1
#
_entry.id   AF-A0A2R6EMA5-F1
#
_cell.length_a   1.000
_cell.length_b   1.000
_cell.length_c   1.000
_cell.angle_alpha   90.00
_cell.angle_beta   90.00
_cell.angle_gamma   90.00
#
_symmetry.space_group_name_H-M   'P 1'
#
loop_
_entity.id
_entity.type
_entity.pdbx_description
1 polymer ?
#
loop_
_entity_poly.entity_id
_entity_poly.type
_entity_poly.pdbx_seq_one_letter_code
_entity_poly.pdbx_strand_id
1 'polypeptide(L)' 'MAIEPALEAVWRMERFVIAIVAGGIALVAGLWLVTLFEPFSAVWTVGAFLVVLGASALGAGIWSEVERER' A
#
# COMPACT_ATOMS: atom_id res chain seq x y z
N MET A 1 -23.78 -22.78 -13.41
CA MET A 1 -22.40 -23.10 -13.02
C MET A 1 -21.45 -22.09 -13.66
N ALA A 2 -21.53 -20.82 -13.24
CA ALA A 2 -20.74 -19.70 -13.79
C ALA A 2 -20.46 -18.59 -12.75
N ILE A 3 -20.85 -18.79 -11.49
CA ILE A 3 -20.75 -17.75 -10.44
C ILE A 3 -19.42 -17.86 -9.66
N GLU A 4 -18.86 -19.06 -9.51
CA GLU A 4 -17.57 -19.28 -8.85
C GLU A 4 -16.42 -18.43 -9.42
N PRO A 5 -16.21 -18.31 -10.75
CA PRO A 5 -15.12 -17.49 -11.27
C PRO A 5 -15.31 -15.98 -11.00
N ALA A 6 -16.55 -15.51 -10.88
CA ALA A 6 -16.84 -14.10 -10.59
C ALA A 6 -16.52 -13.77 -9.12
N LEU A 7 -16.84 -14.67 -8.18
CA LEU A 7 -16.51 -14.47 -6.78
C LEU A 7 -14.99 -14.44 -6.56
N GLU A 8 -14.25 -15.35 -7.21
CA GLU A 8 -12.79 -15.32 -7.14
C GLU A 8 -12.19 -14.01 -7.67
N ALA A 9 -12.78 -13.42 -8.71
CA ALA A 9 -12.36 -12.11 -9.21
C ALA A 9 -12.65 -10.99 -8.20
N VAL A 10 -13.81 -11.01 -7.54
CA VAL A 10 -14.16 -10.04 -6.50
C VAL A 10 -13.23 -10.15 -5.29
N TRP A 11 -12.95 -11.36 -4.80
CA TRP A 11 -12.02 -11.58 -3.68
C TRP A 11 -10.58 -11.15 -4.02
N ARG A 12 -10.14 -11.30 -5.27
CA ARG A 12 -8.84 -10.78 -5.73
C ARG A 12 -8.82 -9.25 -5.75
N MET A 13 -9.85 -8.63 -6.33
CA MET A 13 -9.99 -7.17 -6.38
C MET A 13 -10.03 -6.57 -4.98
N GLU A 14 -10.78 -7.17 -4.04
CA GLU A 14 -10.86 -6.72 -2.65
C GLU A 14 -9.47 -6.70 -1.99
N ARG A 15 -8.69 -7.78 -2.12
CA ARG A 15 -7.34 -7.86 -1.56
C ARG A 15 -6.38 -6.84 -2.18
N PHE A 16 -6.46 -6.61 -3.48
CA PHE A 16 -5.66 -5.60 -4.18
C PHE A 16 -5.99 -4.19 -3.67
N VAL A 17 -7.28 -3.86 -3.60
CA VAL A 17 -7.77 -2.57 -3.09
C VAL A 17 -7.33 -2.38 -1.63
N ILE A 18 -7.46 -3.40 -0.77
CA ILE A 18 -7.00 -3.32 0.62
C ILE A 18 -5.50 -3.03 0.69
N ALA A 19 -4.67 -3.69 -0.12
CA ALA A 19 -3.23 -3.46 -0.14
C ALA A 19 -2.88 -2.01 -0.56
N ILE A 20 -3.55 -1.50 -1.60
CA ILE A 20 -3.36 -0.12 -2.07
C ILE A 20 -3.82 0.89 -1.01
N VAL A 21 -5.02 0.70 -0.45
CA VAL A 21 -5.58 1.61 0.55
C VAL A 21 -4.72 1.63 1.81
N ALA A 22 -4.28 0.46 2.30
CA ALA A 22 -3.39 0.35 3.43
C ALA A 22 -2.03 1.03 3.15
N GLY A 23 -1.45 0.80 1.97
CA GLY A 23 -0.21 1.46 1.55
C GLY A 23 -0.34 2.98 1.46
N GLY A 24 -1.44 3.47 0.89
CA GLY A 24 -1.75 4.90 0.80
C GLY A 24 -1.91 5.56 2.17
N ILE A 25 -2.67 4.94 3.08
CA ILE A 25 -2.84 5.43 4.47
C ILE A 25 -1.48 5.49 5.18
N ALA A 26 -0.65 4.45 5.05
CA ALA A 26 0.68 4.42 5.64
C ALA A 26 1.57 5.55 5.10
N LEU A 27 1.49 5.84 3.81
CA LEU A 27 2.28 6.88 3.15
C LEU A 27 1.84 8.28 3.60
N VAL A 28 0.53 8.55 3.65
CA VAL A 28 -0.01 9.83 4.15
C VAL A 28 0.36 10.04 5.62
N ALA A 29 0.20 9.02 6.46
CA ALA A 29 0.57 9.09 7.86
C ALA A 29 2.08 9.33 8.05
N GLY A 30 2.93 8.61 7.30
CA GLY A 30 4.38 8.82 7.32
C GLY A 30 4.77 10.22 6.88
N LEU A 31 4.14 10.76 5.83
CA LEU A 31 4.40 12.11 5.33
C LEU A 31 3.99 13.19 6.34
N TRP A 32 2.88 12.99 7.05
CA TRP A 32 2.46 13.86 8.16
C TRP A 32 3.48 13.85 9.30
N LEU A 33 3.98 12.67 9.70
CA LEU A 33 5.00 12.59 10.75
C LEU A 33 6.31 13.26 10.32
N VAL A 34 6.73 13.09 9.06
CA VAL A 34 7.94 13.73 8.53
C VAL A 34 7.81 15.25 8.43
N THR A 35 6.61 15.77 8.14
CA THR A 35 6.38 17.21 7.98
C THR A 35 6.10 17.95 9.29
N LEU A 36 5.46 17.29 10.27
CA LEU A 36 5.07 17.92 11.54
C LEU A 36 6.12 17.84 12.65
N PHE A 37 7.09 16.93 12.55
CA PHE A 37 8.12 16.74 13.57
C PHE A 37 9.49 17.25 13.15
N GLU A 38 10.30 17.62 14.14
CA GLU A 38 11.67 18.09 13.90
C GLU A 38 12.49 17.05 13.11
N PRO A 39 13.31 17.51 12.15
CA PRO A 39 14.27 16.66 11.46
C PRO A 39 15.15 15.91 12.46
N PHE A 40 15.39 14.61 12.22
CA PHE A 40 16.18 13.71 13.09
C PHE A 40 15.54 13.32 14.44
N SER A 41 14.31 13.72 14.73
CA SER A 41 13.56 13.16 15.86
C SER A 41 13.22 11.68 15.62
N ALA A 42 13.14 10.88 16.70
CA ALA A 42 12.74 9.47 16.61
C ALA A 42 11.40 9.27 15.87
N VAL A 43 10.47 10.21 16.04
CA VAL A 43 9.15 10.20 15.36
C VAL A 43 9.28 10.48 13.86
N TRP A 44 10.21 11.35 13.47
CA TRP A 44 10.52 11.64 12.07
C TRP A 44 11.11 10.41 11.36
N THR A 45 12.00 9.66 12.03
CA THR A 45 12.58 8.42 11.49
C THR A 45 11.52 7.34 11.28
N VAL A 46 10.58 7.18 12.22
CA VAL A 46 9.43 6.27 12.06
C VAL A 46 8.56 6.69 10.89
N GLY A 47 8.31 8.00 10.71
CA GLY A 47 7.61 8.55 9.56
C GLY A 47 8.30 8.23 8.23
N ALA A 48 9.61 8.40 8.16
CA ALA A 48 10.40 8.08 6.97
C ALA A 48 10.34 6.59 6.63
N PHE A 49 10.42 5.70 7.63
CA PHE A 49 10.28 4.26 7.44
C PHE A 49 8.89 3.87 6.92
N LEU A 50 7.83 4.50 7.46
CA LEU A 50 6.45 4.32 7.00
C LEU A 50 6.25 4.75 5.54
N VAL A 51 6.88 5.85 5.11
CA VAL A 51 6.84 6.29 3.70
C VAL A 51 7.48 5.25 2.78
N VAL A 52 8.66 4.71 3.15
CA VAL A 52 9.34 3.67 2.36
C VAL A 52 8.52 2.36 2.32
N LEU A 53 7.92 1.97 3.44
CA LEU A 53 7.03 0.81 3.50
C LEU A 53 5.75 1.01 2.69
N GLY A 54 5.12 2.18 2.75
CA GLY A 54 3.95 2.51 1.94
C GLY A 54 4.26 2.48 0.44
N ALA A 55 5.40 3.05 0.03
CA ALA A 55 5.84 3.04 -1.36
C ALA A 55 6.16 1.63 -1.88
N SER A 56 6.83 0.80 -1.08
CA SER A 56 7.15 -0.58 -1.45
C SER A 56 5.91 -1.47 -1.50
N ALA A 57 4.94 -1.28 -0.59
CA ALA A 57 3.65 -1.98 -0.64
C ALA A 57 2.85 -1.63 -1.91
N LEU A 58 2.82 -0.35 -2.30
CA LEU A 58 2.21 0.08 -3.55
C LEU A 58 2.94 -0.50 -4.77
N GLY A 59 4.27 -0.45 -4.78
CA GLY A 59 5.08 -1.02 -5.86
C GLY A 59 4.89 -2.53 -6.03
N ALA A 60 4.80 -3.28 -4.92
CA ALA A 60 4.55 -4.71 -4.94
C ALA A 60 3.12 -5.06 -5.41
N GLY A 61 2.13 -4.26 -5.00
CA GLY A 61 0.75 -4.39 -5.49
C GLY A 61 0.65 -4.17 -7.00
N ILE A 62 1.29 -3.11 -7.50
CA ILE A 62 1.33 -2.81 -8.94
C ILE A 62 2.07 -3.91 -9.73
N TRP A 63 3.22 -4.36 -9.23
CA TRP A 63 4.00 -5.41 -9.90
C TRP A 63 3.25 -6.75 -9.99
N SER A 64 2.52 -7.11 -8.93
CA SER A 64 1.69 -8.33 -8.91
C SER A 64 0.62 -8.33 -9.99
N GLU A 65 0.07 -7.17 -10.32
CA GLU A 65 -0.97 -7.05 -11.35
C GLU A 65 -0.35 -6.98 -12.77
N VAL A 66 0.80 -6.31 -12.92
CA VAL A 66 1.54 -6.23 -14.20
C VAL A 66 2.09 -7.59 -14.65
N GLU A 67 2.57 -8.43 -13.73
CA GLU A 67 3.02 -9.80 -14.05
C GLU A 67 1.87 -10.69 -14.53
N ARG A 68 0.62 -10.37 -14.17
CA ARG A 68 -0.58 -11.12 -14.58
C ARG A 68 -1.11 -10.74 -15.97
N GLU A 69 -0.75 -9.58 -16.51
CA GLU A 69 -1.16 -9.13 -17.85
C GLU A 69 -0.23 -9.62 -18.98
N ARG A 70 0.86 -10.33 -18.66
CA ARG A 70 1.69 -11.05 -19.65
C ARG A 70 1.25 -12.50 -19.80
#